data_AF-A0A7V9THM0-F1
#
_entry.id   AF-A0A7V9THM0-F1
#
_cell.length_a   1.000
_cell.length_b   1.000
_cell.length_c   1.000
_cell.angle_alpha   90.00
_cell.angle_beta   90.00
_cell.angle_gamma   90.00
#
_symmetry.space_group_name_H-M   'P 1'
#
loop_
_entity.id
_entity.type
_entity.pdbx_description
1 polymer ?
#
loop_
_entity_poly.entity_id
_entity_poly.type
_entity_poly.pdbx_seq_one_letter_code
_entity_poly.pdbx_strand_id
1 'polypeptide(L)'
;MLNRGWPEDRAVLMLALFTITVGMAQIPMPTRSDGNRRFPVEVTARDLYRLQVARTDLPADAPVALQFGLWGITPTRPGMLALTVENLLPEAYVFLDLKAAYGMPQDQYLEVARTVMDDVHAGERRLLHQKGELYLVSPKVSGTPD
;
A
#
# COMPACT_ATOMS: atom_id res chain seq x y z
N MET A 1 -28.90 56.69 3.69
CA MET A 1 -28.23 55.65 2.87
C MET A 1 -27.51 54.71 3.81
N LEU A 2 -28.14 53.59 4.17
CA LEU A 2 -27.53 52.57 5.02
C LEU A 2 -26.71 51.65 4.11
N ASN A 3 -25.40 51.84 4.12
CA ASN A 3 -24.45 50.93 3.50
C ASN A 3 -24.48 49.63 4.32
N ARG A 4 -25.38 48.70 3.95
CA ARG A 4 -25.44 47.35 4.52
C ARG A 4 -24.23 46.59 4.03
N GLY A 5 -23.09 46.82 4.69
CA GLY A 5 -21.99 45.88 4.66
C GLY A 5 -22.51 44.55 5.21
N TRP A 6 -22.80 43.61 4.30
CA TRP A 6 -22.21 42.25 4.30
C TRP A 6 -23.09 41.22 3.58
N PRO A 7 -22.51 40.57 2.56
CA PRO A 7 -22.70 39.15 2.29
C PRO A 7 -21.42 38.31 2.47
N GLU A 8 -20.23 38.92 2.46
CA GLU A 8 -18.95 38.20 2.31
C GLU A 8 -18.56 37.36 3.52
N ASP A 9 -18.65 37.89 4.73
CA ASP A 9 -18.20 37.15 5.91
C ASP A 9 -19.19 36.06 6.34
N ARG A 10 -20.47 36.18 5.95
CA ARG A 10 -21.42 35.08 6.06
C ARG A 10 -21.06 33.96 5.09
N ALA A 11 -20.60 34.29 3.88
CA ALA A 11 -20.11 33.31 2.94
C ALA A 11 -18.84 32.63 3.43
N VAL A 12 -17.88 33.39 4.01
CA VAL A 12 -16.67 32.84 4.63
C VAL A 12 -17.01 31.93 5.81
N LEU A 13 -17.92 32.35 6.70
CA LEU A 13 -18.37 31.53 7.82
C LEU A 13 -19.07 30.25 7.36
N MET A 14 -19.95 30.34 6.37
CA MET A 14 -20.63 29.16 5.81
C MET A 14 -19.65 28.21 5.13
N LEU A 15 -18.65 28.74 4.41
CA LEU A 15 -17.60 27.94 3.81
C LEU A 15 -16.76 27.22 4.89
N ALA A 16 -16.34 27.93 5.94
CA ALA A 16 -15.58 27.35 7.03
C ALA A 16 -16.37 26.25 7.75
N LEU A 17 -17.66 26.48 8.04
CA LEU A 17 -18.54 25.47 8.63
C LEU A 17 -18.69 24.26 7.71
N PHE A 18 -18.91 24.48 6.41
CA PHE A 18 -18.99 23.40 5.43
C PHE A 18 -17.71 22.57 5.38
N THR A 19 -16.54 23.20 5.30
CA THR A 19 -15.25 22.51 5.30
C THR A 19 -15.01 21.72 6.58
N ILE A 20 -15.34 22.27 7.75
CA ILE A 20 -15.23 21.57 9.04
C ILE A 20 -16.18 20.37 9.07
N THR A 21 -17.44 20.54 8.64
CA THR A 21 -18.42 19.45 8.60
C THR A 21 -17.99 18.33 7.67
N VAL A 22 -17.51 18.67 6.45
CA VAL A 22 -16.99 17.67 5.50
C VAL A 22 -15.76 16.96 6.06
N GLY A 23 -14.81 17.69 6.64
CA GLY A 23 -13.62 17.10 7.26
C GLY A 23 -13.95 16.17 8.43
N MET A 24 -14.87 16.58 9.31
CA MET A 24 -15.34 15.75 10.43
C MET A 24 -16.14 14.53 9.96
N ALA A 25 -16.91 14.66 8.88
CA ALA A 25 -17.65 13.55 8.28
C ALA A 25 -16.72 12.51 7.64
N GLN A 26 -15.51 12.89 7.22
CA GLN A 26 -14.51 11.95 6.70
C GLN A 26 -13.85 11.10 7.79
N ILE A 27 -13.81 11.54 9.06
CA ILE A 27 -13.20 10.81 10.17
C ILE A 27 -13.82 9.40 10.38
N PRO A 28 -15.15 9.23 10.38
CA PRO A 28 -15.77 7.90 10.51
C PRO A 28 -15.87 7.14 9.18
N MET A 29 -15.56 7.75 8.04
CA MET A 29 -15.65 7.06 6.75
C MET A 29 -14.49 6.06 6.64
N PRO A 30 -14.75 4.82 6.19
CA PRO A 30 -13.67 3.89 5.90
C PRO A 30 -12.77 4.53 4.84
N THR A 31 -11.51 4.78 5.17
CA THR A 31 -10.51 5.07 4.15
C THR A 31 -10.51 3.89 3.20
N ARG A 32 -10.91 4.14 1.95
CA ARG A 32 -11.19 3.13 0.90
C ARG A 32 -9.98 2.24 0.54
N SER A 33 -8.89 2.38 1.29
CA SER A 33 -7.56 1.85 1.03
C SER A 33 -7.35 0.39 1.45
N ASP A 34 -8.25 -0.23 2.21
CA ASP A 34 -8.08 -1.64 2.61
C ASP A 34 -9.34 -2.38 3.10
N GLY A 35 -10.51 -1.72 3.08
CA GLY A 35 -11.77 -2.34 3.55
C GLY A 35 -11.92 -2.44 5.07
N ASN A 36 -10.95 -1.93 5.85
CA ASN A 36 -11.04 -1.89 7.31
C ASN A 36 -11.47 -0.50 7.79
N ARG A 37 -12.34 -0.44 8.82
CA ARG A 37 -12.57 0.80 9.59
C ARG A 37 -11.30 1.11 10.38
N ARG A 38 -10.35 1.82 9.78
CA ARG A 38 -9.24 2.40 10.52
C ARG A 38 -9.78 3.62 11.26
N PHE A 39 -10.09 3.47 12.54
CA PHE A 39 -9.94 4.63 13.43
C PHE A 39 -8.49 5.13 13.24
N PRO A 40 -8.26 6.44 13.10
CA PRO A 40 -6.97 7.00 12.66
C PRO A 40 -5.76 6.72 13.57
N VAL A 41 -5.85 5.82 14.55
CA VAL A 41 -4.91 5.71 15.67
C VAL A 41 -4.36 4.31 15.92
N GLU A 42 -4.94 3.23 15.39
CA GLU A 42 -4.44 1.88 15.74
C GLU A 42 -3.33 1.42 14.79
N VAL A 43 -2.14 2.02 14.94
CA VAL A 43 -0.90 1.47 14.39
C VAL A 43 -0.61 0.18 15.14
N THR A 44 -0.73 -0.95 14.44
CA THR A 44 -0.51 -2.25 15.07
C THR A 44 0.98 -2.60 15.12
N ALA A 45 1.36 -3.49 16.05
CA ALA A 45 2.73 -4.04 16.06
C ALA A 45 3.10 -4.72 14.72
N ARG A 46 2.11 -5.25 14.00
CA ARG A 46 2.30 -5.82 12.66
C ARG A 46 2.64 -4.74 11.63
N ASP A 47 2.03 -3.56 11.72
CA ASP A 47 2.33 -2.45 10.81
C ASP A 47 3.73 -1.88 11.07
N LEU A 48 4.12 -1.74 12.34
CA LEU A 48 5.50 -1.38 12.71
C LEU A 48 6.50 -2.41 12.20
N TYR A 49 6.15 -3.69 12.28
CA TYR A 49 6.99 -4.77 11.78
C TYR A 49 7.13 -4.74 10.25
N ARG A 50 6.02 -4.57 9.52
CA ARG A 50 6.01 -4.40 8.07
C ARG A 50 6.85 -3.19 7.65
N LEU A 51 6.73 -2.06 8.38
CA LEU A 51 7.54 -0.85 8.16
C LEU A 51 9.02 -1.12 8.35
N GLN A 52 9.37 -1.87 9.40
CA GLN A 52 10.76 -2.22 9.70
C GLN A 52 11.35 -3.05 8.55
N VAL A 53 10.68 -4.14 8.15
CA VAL A 53 11.08 -4.98 7.00
C VAL A 53 11.25 -4.14 5.73
N ALA A 54 10.30 -3.25 5.45
CA ALA A 54 10.35 -2.39 4.27
C ALA A 54 11.49 -1.36 4.26
N ARG A 55 12.07 -1.07 5.43
CA ARG A 55 13.21 -0.16 5.59
C ARG A 55 14.55 -0.90 5.64
N THR A 56 14.59 -2.11 6.20
CA THR A 56 15.82 -2.86 6.40
C THR A 56 16.15 -3.77 5.23
N ASP A 57 15.13 -4.42 4.65
CA ASP A 57 15.35 -5.55 3.75
C ASP A 57 15.07 -5.20 2.29
N LEU A 58 14.23 -4.18 2.05
CA LEU A 58 13.94 -3.64 0.72
C LEU A 58 14.95 -2.54 0.34
N PRO A 59 15.76 -2.68 -0.72
CA PRO A 59 16.69 -1.64 -1.16
C PRO A 59 15.97 -0.33 -1.51
N ALA A 60 16.59 0.81 -1.19
CA ALA A 60 15.94 2.13 -1.26
C ALA A 60 15.42 2.50 -2.66
N ASP A 61 16.17 2.17 -3.70
CA ASP A 61 15.89 2.58 -5.10
C ASP A 61 15.46 1.40 -5.99
N ALA A 62 15.18 0.23 -5.40
CA ALA A 62 14.78 -0.93 -6.19
C ALA A 62 13.28 -0.86 -6.57
N PRO A 63 12.93 -1.26 -7.80
CA PRO A 63 11.53 -1.42 -8.18
C PRO A 63 10.88 -2.49 -7.31
N VAL A 64 9.63 -2.26 -6.92
CA VAL A 64 8.91 -3.15 -6.02
C VAL A 64 7.45 -3.25 -6.44
N ALA A 65 6.97 -4.48 -6.60
CA ALA A 65 5.56 -4.80 -6.72
C ALA A 65 5.01 -5.04 -5.31
N LEU A 66 4.07 -4.19 -4.87
CA LEU A 66 3.55 -4.24 -3.51
C LEU A 66 2.03 -4.25 -3.44
N GLN A 67 1.53 -5.07 -2.51
CA GLN A 67 0.12 -5.20 -2.25
C GLN A 67 -0.45 -3.90 -1.68
N PHE A 68 -1.69 -3.53 -2.05
CA PHE A 68 -2.30 -2.24 -1.71
C PHE A 68 -2.24 -1.89 -0.20
N GLY A 69 -2.49 -2.86 0.68
CA GLY A 69 -2.40 -2.70 2.14
C GLY A 69 -1.00 -2.33 2.67
N LEU A 70 0.06 -2.53 1.88
CA LEU A 70 1.45 -2.22 2.22
C LEU A 70 1.91 -0.85 1.70
N TRP A 71 1.13 -0.16 0.85
CA TRP A 71 1.49 1.15 0.29
C TRP A 71 1.59 2.22 1.36
N GLY A 72 0.68 2.22 2.33
CA GLY A 72 0.71 3.17 3.45
C GLY A 72 1.83 2.93 4.45
N ILE A 73 2.58 1.83 4.31
CA ILE A 73 3.64 1.41 5.24
C ILE A 73 5.01 1.46 4.56
N THR A 74 5.08 1.15 3.27
CA THR A 74 6.33 1.10 2.53
C THR A 74 6.78 2.52 2.19
N PRO A 75 8.01 2.94 2.55
CA PRO A 75 8.53 4.25 2.17
C PRO A 75 8.47 4.46 0.66
N THR A 76 7.96 5.62 0.24
CA THR A 76 7.84 6.00 -1.16
C THR A 76 9.19 5.96 -1.87
N ARG A 77 9.24 5.30 -3.03
CA ARG A 77 10.43 5.16 -3.87
C ARG A 77 10.08 5.07 -5.36
N PRO A 78 11.02 5.33 -6.28
CA PRO A 78 10.82 5.10 -7.70
C PRO A 78 10.51 3.63 -8.00
N GLY A 79 9.67 3.35 -9.00
CA GLY A 79 9.37 1.97 -9.41
C GLY A 79 8.48 1.19 -8.45
N MET A 80 7.73 1.87 -7.57
CA MET A 80 6.64 1.24 -6.82
C MET A 80 5.46 0.93 -7.73
N LEU A 81 5.13 -0.35 -7.86
CA LEU A 81 4.07 -0.88 -8.72
C LEU A 81 3.01 -1.61 -7.89
N ALA A 82 1.76 -1.58 -8.36
CA ALA A 82 0.70 -2.35 -7.74
C ALA A 82 0.97 -3.83 -7.96
N LEU A 83 0.89 -4.63 -6.90
CA LEU A 83 1.00 -6.07 -7.00
C LEU A 83 -0.12 -6.58 -7.91
N THR A 84 0.24 -7.08 -9.09
CA THR A 84 -0.61 -7.67 -10.13
C THR A 84 0.29 -8.58 -10.95
N VAL A 85 -0.26 -9.55 -11.69
CA VAL A 85 0.55 -10.48 -12.49
C VAL A 85 1.40 -9.73 -13.52
N GLU A 86 0.84 -8.69 -14.14
CA GLU A 86 1.49 -7.85 -15.14
C GLU A 86 2.66 -7.06 -14.58
N ASN A 87 2.60 -6.70 -13.29
CA ASN A 87 3.64 -5.94 -12.61
C ASN A 87 4.64 -6.84 -11.85
N LEU A 88 4.58 -8.17 -11.98
CA LEU A 88 5.60 -9.09 -11.47
C LEU A 88 6.86 -9.07 -12.35
N LEU A 89 7.39 -7.87 -12.59
CA LEU A 89 8.55 -7.65 -13.44
C LEU A 89 9.77 -8.44 -12.93
N PRO A 90 10.62 -8.97 -13.83
CA PRO A 90 11.81 -9.72 -13.44
C PRO A 90 12.72 -8.94 -12.48
N GLU A 91 12.91 -7.65 -12.72
CA GLU A 91 13.78 -6.76 -11.94
C GLU A 91 13.14 -6.31 -10.61
N ALA A 92 11.84 -6.50 -10.43
CA ALA A 92 11.11 -6.01 -9.27
C ALA A 92 11.21 -6.97 -8.08
N TYR A 93 11.41 -6.40 -6.90
CA TYR A 93 11.15 -7.07 -5.64
C TYR A 93 9.63 -7.27 -5.48
N VAL A 94 9.21 -8.32 -4.78
CA VAL A 94 7.80 -8.55 -4.50
C VAL A 94 7.58 -8.52 -3.00
N PHE A 95 6.71 -7.61 -2.55
CA PHE A 95 6.34 -7.48 -1.15
C PHE A 95 4.85 -7.75 -0.96
N LEU A 96 4.53 -8.88 -0.32
CA LEU A 96 3.16 -9.36 -0.18
C LEU A 96 2.87 -9.84 1.25
N ASP A 97 1.62 -9.69 1.67
CA ASP A 97 1.15 -10.19 2.95
C ASP A 97 -0.02 -11.15 2.74
N LEU A 98 0.22 -12.43 3.03
CA LEU A 98 -0.70 -13.51 2.70
C LEU A 98 -1.99 -13.53 3.55
N LYS A 99 -2.12 -12.66 4.55
CA LYS A 99 -3.26 -12.66 5.47
C LYS A 99 -4.58 -12.28 4.80
N ALA A 100 -4.54 -11.38 3.84
CA ALA A 100 -5.73 -10.87 3.17
C ALA A 100 -5.34 -10.32 1.80
N ALA A 101 -6.28 -10.32 0.84
CA ALA A 101 -6.04 -9.80 -0.51
C ALA A 101 -5.90 -8.26 -0.57
N TYR A 102 -6.34 -7.54 0.47
CA TYR A 102 -6.27 -6.07 0.63
C TYR A 102 -6.55 -5.30 -0.67
N GLY A 103 -7.83 -5.15 -1.02
CA GLY A 103 -8.23 -4.35 -2.19
C GLY A 103 -8.06 -5.04 -3.55
N MET A 104 -7.60 -6.29 -3.57
CA MET A 104 -7.54 -7.13 -4.77
C MET A 104 -8.65 -8.20 -4.76
N PRO A 105 -9.25 -8.53 -5.92
CA PRO A 105 -10.08 -9.72 -6.08
C PRO A 105 -9.36 -11.00 -5.62
N GLN A 106 -10.09 -11.91 -4.97
CA GLN A 106 -9.48 -13.09 -4.33
C GLN A 106 -8.81 -14.03 -5.35
N ASP A 107 -9.41 -14.19 -6.53
CA ASP A 107 -8.89 -14.95 -7.65
C ASP A 107 -7.54 -14.40 -8.15
N GLN A 108 -7.48 -13.09 -8.44
CA GLN A 108 -6.25 -12.42 -8.85
C GLN A 108 -5.16 -12.51 -7.79
N TYR A 109 -5.55 -12.38 -6.53
CA TYR A 109 -4.63 -12.49 -5.41
C TYR A 109 -4.04 -13.89 -5.27
N LEU A 110 -4.86 -14.94 -5.42
CA LEU A 110 -4.38 -16.32 -5.40
C LEU A 110 -3.48 -16.62 -6.61
N GLU A 111 -3.80 -16.07 -7.77
CA GLU A 111 -2.97 -16.18 -8.97
C GLU A 111 -1.58 -15.57 -8.73
N VAL A 112 -1.51 -14.30 -8.31
CA VAL A 112 -0.24 -13.64 -8.00
C VAL A 112 0.55 -14.39 -6.93
N ALA A 113 -0.12 -14.79 -5.84
CA ALA A 113 0.54 -15.53 -4.76
C ALA A 113 1.12 -16.86 -5.27
N ARG A 114 0.39 -17.61 -6.12
CA ARG A 114 0.90 -18.83 -6.73
C ARG A 114 2.08 -18.55 -7.63
N THR A 115 1.98 -17.60 -8.56
CA THR A 115 3.07 -17.25 -9.47
C THR A 115 4.35 -16.89 -8.72
N VAL A 116 4.25 -16.07 -7.67
CA VAL A 116 5.40 -15.67 -6.86
C VAL A 116 5.99 -16.87 -6.11
N MET A 117 5.15 -17.74 -5.54
CA MET A 117 5.65 -18.92 -4.84
C MET A 117 6.24 -19.95 -5.80
N ASP A 118 5.66 -20.13 -6.98
CA ASP A 118 6.18 -21.02 -8.03
C ASP A 118 7.55 -20.54 -8.50
N ASP A 119 7.71 -19.23 -8.74
CA ASP A 119 9.01 -18.60 -9.05
C ASP A 119 10.05 -18.89 -7.94
N VAL A 120 9.65 -18.84 -6.66
CA VAL A 120 10.54 -19.14 -5.53
C VAL A 120 10.91 -20.62 -5.48
N HIS A 121 9.94 -21.53 -5.71
CA HIS A 121 10.19 -22.97 -5.72
C HIS A 121 11.05 -23.40 -6.92
N ALA A 122 10.88 -22.75 -8.07
CA ALA A 122 11.71 -22.94 -9.25
C ALA A 122 13.14 -22.38 -9.09
N GLY A 123 13.40 -21.62 -8.02
CA GLY A 123 14.68 -20.95 -7.80
C GLY A 123 14.90 -19.73 -8.69
N GLU A 124 13.88 -19.31 -9.43
CA GLU A 124 13.92 -18.10 -10.24
C GLU A 124 13.94 -16.85 -9.36
N ARG A 125 13.28 -16.88 -8.20
CA ARG A 125 13.36 -15.82 -7.19
C ARG A 125 13.86 -16.40 -5.87
N ARG A 126 14.50 -15.56 -5.05
CA ARG A 126 14.92 -15.91 -3.69
C ARG A 126 13.96 -15.32 -2.68
N LEU A 127 13.54 -16.14 -1.71
CA LEU A 127 12.84 -15.66 -0.52
C LEU A 127 13.85 -14.91 0.37
N LEU A 128 13.66 -13.59 0.52
CA LEU A 128 14.55 -12.73 1.31
C LEU A 128 14.09 -12.63 2.76
N HIS A 129 12.77 -12.60 2.95
CA HIS A 129 12.17 -12.49 4.27
C HIS A 129 10.87 -13.27 4.36
N GLN A 130 10.69 -14.01 5.45
CA GLN A 130 9.44 -14.65 5.79
C GLN A 130 9.22 -14.61 7.30
N LYS A 131 8.09 -14.02 7.73
CA LYS A 131 7.59 -14.16 9.10
C LYS A 131 6.08 -14.20 9.12
N GLY A 132 5.54 -15.35 9.51
CA GLY A 132 4.11 -15.62 9.42
C GLY A 132 3.66 -15.53 7.96
N GLU A 133 2.73 -14.63 7.69
CA GLU A 133 2.14 -14.43 6.36
C GLU A 133 2.85 -13.32 5.56
N LEU A 134 3.86 -12.64 6.11
CA LEU A 134 4.57 -11.57 5.39
C LEU A 134 5.77 -12.14 4.61
N TYR A 135 5.82 -11.86 3.30
CA TYR A 135 6.87 -12.33 2.40
C TYR A 135 7.51 -11.16 1.65
N LEU A 136 8.84 -11.14 1.63
CA LEU A 136 9.64 -10.33 0.73
C LEU A 136 10.45 -11.26 -0.18
N VAL A 137 10.29 -11.09 -1.48
CA VAL A 137 10.90 -11.92 -2.50
C VAL A 137 11.78 -11.05 -3.41
N SER A 138 12.94 -11.59 -3.78
CA SER A 138 13.90 -10.89 -4.64
C SER A 138 13.37 -10.74 -6.07
N PRO A 139 14.03 -9.89 -6.88
CA PRO A 139 13.98 -9.97 -8.34
C PRO A 139 14.28 -11.40 -8.82
N LYS A 140 13.83 -11.71 -10.03
CA LYS A 140 14.25 -12.94 -10.70
C LYS A 140 15.77 -12.92 -10.85
N VAL A 141 16.41 -14.06 -10.59
CA VAL A 141 17.80 -14.30 -10.95
C VAL A 141 17.82 -14.23 -12.47
N SER A 142 18.23 -13.08 -13.01
CA SER A 142 18.53 -12.97 -14.43
C SER A 142 19.61 -14.00 -14.71
N GLY A 143 19.25 -15.11 -15.34
CA GLY A 143 20.24 -15.98 -15.93
C GLY A 143 21.09 -15.09 -16.83
N THR A 144 22.38 -14.97 -16.53
CA THR A 144 23.33 -14.81 -17.61
C THR A 144 23.21 -16.11 -18.40
N PRO A 145 22.68 -16.12 -19.64
CA PRO A 145 23.00 -17.23 -20.52
C PRO A 145 24.49 -17.14 -20.79
N ASP A 146 25.21 -18.16 -20.34
CA ASP A 146 26.59 -18.57 -20.65
C ASP A 146 27.68 -17.49 -20.81
#